data_AF-A0A960DFH0-F1
#
_entry.id   AF-A0A960DFH0-F1
#
_cell.length_a   1.000
_cell.length_b   1.000
_cell.length_c   1.000
_cell.angle_alpha   90.00
_cell.angle_beta   90.00
_cell.angle_gamma   90.00
#
_symmetry.space_group_name_H-M   'P 1'
#
loop_
_entity.id
_entity.type
_entity.pdbx_description
1 polymer ?
#
loop_
_entity_poly.entity_id
_entity_poly.type
_entity_poly.pdbx_seq_one_letter_code
_entity_poly.pdbx_strand_id
1 'polypeptide(L)' 'MTVVDEIYTGHVEPQTAARRTLPGASIVKVSVGPMDNNAYLVTCSRTGETLLIDAANEPAILLDVIKQQAPKLSMIVT' A
#
# COMPACT_ATOMS: atom_id res chain seq x y z
N MET A 1 -12.70 -2.22 -6.74
CA MET A 1 -11.30 -2.17 -7.19
C MET A 1 -10.73 -0.86 -6.70
N THR A 2 -9.93 -0.89 -5.64
CA THR A 2 -9.23 0.29 -5.13
C THR A 2 -8.22 0.73 -6.17
N VAL A 3 -8.40 1.94 -6.69
CA VAL A 3 -7.49 2.53 -7.68
C VAL A 3 -6.27 3.08 -6.96
N VAL A 4 -5.08 2.82 -7.52
CA VAL A 4 -3.82 3.38 -7.03
C VAL A 4 -3.41 4.51 -7.98
N ASP A 5 -3.35 5.73 -7.46
CA ASP A 5 -2.84 6.88 -8.21
C ASP A 5 -1.32 6.76 -8.39
N GLU A 6 -0.81 7.10 -9.57
CA GLU A 6 0.63 7.12 -9.87
C GLU A 6 1.28 8.48 -9.55
N ILE A 7 0.48 9.53 -9.35
CA ILE A 7 0.95 10.86 -8.98
C ILE A 7 0.96 11.00 -7.45
N TYR A 8 2.11 10.73 -6.84
CA TYR A 8 2.25 10.80 -5.40
C TYR A 8 2.50 12.23 -4.90
N THR A 9 1.55 12.78 -4.14
CA THR A 9 1.67 14.09 -3.47
C THR A 9 2.05 13.98 -1.99
N GLY A 10 2.00 12.77 -1.43
CA GLY A 10 2.14 12.53 0.02
C GLY A 10 0.80 12.38 0.74
N HIS A 11 -0.27 12.94 0.19
CA HIS A 11 -1.64 12.82 0.70
C HIS A 11 -2.43 11.79 -0.10
N VAL A 12 -3.37 11.11 0.56
CA VAL A 12 -4.39 10.26 -0.06
C VAL A 12 -5.71 10.56 0.62
N GLU A 13 -6.80 10.62 -0.15
CA GLU A 13 -8.14 10.75 0.41
C GLU A 13 -8.56 9.46 1.11
N PRO A 14 -9.56 9.51 2.02
CA PRO A 14 -10.07 8.33 2.71
C PRO A 14 -10.38 7.17 1.75
N GLN A 15 -9.93 5.96 2.10
CA GLN A 15 -10.12 4.73 1.30
C GLN A 15 -9.48 4.74 -0.10
N THR A 16 -8.62 5.72 -0.40
CA THR A 16 -7.86 5.78 -1.65
C THR A 16 -6.40 5.38 -1.44
N ALA A 17 -5.70 5.19 -2.55
CA ALA A 17 -4.31 4.77 -2.56
C ALA A 17 -3.48 5.53 -3.58
N ALA A 18 -2.19 5.72 -3.29
CA ALA A 18 -1.23 6.31 -4.23
C ALA A 18 0.14 5.65 -4.13
N ARG A 19 0.88 5.61 -5.25
CA ARG A 19 2.20 4.98 -5.36
C ARG A 19 3.32 6.01 -5.46
N ARG A 20 4.31 5.85 -4.59
CA ARG A 20 5.64 6.45 -4.74
C ARG A 20 6.64 5.43 -5.27
N THR A 21 7.31 5.74 -6.37
CA THR A 21 8.38 4.90 -6.94
C THR A 21 9.75 5.45 -6.59
N LEU A 22 10.66 4.58 -6.17
CA LEU A 22 12.04 4.88 -5.79
C LEU A 22 13.01 3.96 -6.55
N PRO A 23 14.32 4.28 -6.64
CA PRO A 23 15.30 3.47 -7.38
C PRO A 23 15.45 2.00 -6.95
N GLY A 24 14.91 1.59 -5.80
CA GLY A 24 14.96 0.19 -5.34
C GLY A 24 13.68 -0.33 -4.68
N ALA A 25 12.62 0.49 -4.65
CA ALA A 25 11.35 0.11 -4.05
C ALA A 25 10.17 0.83 -4.68
N SER A 26 9.00 0.19 -4.61
CA SER A 26 7.71 0.83 -4.80
C SER A 26 6.98 0.87 -3.46
N ILE A 27 6.37 2.02 -3.14
CA ILE A 27 5.58 2.21 -1.93
C ILE A 27 4.16 2.54 -2.35
N VAL A 28 3.18 1.72 -1.97
CA VAL A 28 1.76 2.06 -2.08
C VAL A 28 1.27 2.47 -0.70
N LYS A 29 0.83 3.72 -0.56
CA LYS A 29 0.17 4.26 0.63
C LYS A 29 -1.33 4.11 0.45
N VAL A 30 -2.02 3.58 1.45
CA VAL A 30 -3.48 3.39 1.48
C VAL A 30 -4.03 4.03 2.75
N SER A 31 -5.08 4.84 2.62
CA SER A 31 -5.86 5.28 3.76
C SER A 31 -6.81 4.18 4.23
N VAL A 32 -6.86 3.92 5.54
CA VAL A 32 -7.74 2.94 6.18
C VAL A 32 -8.40 3.46 7.45
N GLY A 33 -9.67 3.10 7.62
CA GLY A 33 -10.43 3.30 8.85
C GLY A 33 -10.87 4.74 9.09
N PRO A 34 -11.62 4.98 10.18
CA PRO A 34 -12.33 6.26 10.39
C PRO A 34 -11.41 7.44 10.71
N MET A 35 -10.16 7.17 11.12
CA MET A 35 -9.17 8.19 11.47
C MET A 35 -8.20 8.51 10.32
N ASP A 36 -8.45 8.00 9.11
CA ASP A 36 -7.57 8.20 7.95
C ASP A 36 -6.13 7.71 8.22
N ASN A 37 -6.03 6.56 8.92
CA ASN A 37 -4.74 5.94 9.22
C ASN A 37 -4.11 5.41 7.93
N ASN A 38 -2.79 5.29 7.90
CA ASN A 38 -2.10 4.86 6.69
C ASN A 38 -1.55 3.45 6.85
N ALA A 39 -1.90 2.59 5.90
CA ALA A 39 -1.22 1.34 5.66
C ALA A 39 -0.27 1.48 4.47
N TYR A 40 0.79 0.69 4.45
CA TYR A 40 1.79 0.73 3.38
C TYR A 40 2.12 -0.65 2.84
N LEU A 41 2.19 -0.77 1.52
CA LEU A 41 2.91 -1.84 0.86
C LEU A 41 4.27 -1.33 0.39
N VAL A 42 5.35 -1.93 0.86
CA VAL A 42 6.70 -1.61 0.42
C VAL A 42 7.27 -2.82 -0.32
N THR A 43 7.42 -2.70 -1.64
CA THR A 43 7.87 -3.76 -2.53
C THR A 43 9.30 -3.50 -2.98
N CYS A 44 10.21 -4.44 -2.76
CA CYS A 44 11.57 -4.38 -3.31
C CYS A 44 11.54 -4.57 -4.83
N SER A 45 12.05 -3.59 -5.59
CA SER A 45 12.03 -3.63 -7.05
C SER A 45 12.88 -4.74 -7.67
N ARG A 46 13.83 -5.30 -6.92
CA ARG A 46 14.72 -6.37 -7.39
C ARG A 46 14.14 -7.77 -7.17
N THR A 47 13.47 -7.99 -6.05
CA THR A 47 13.02 -9.34 -5.64
C THR A 47 11.51 -9.52 -5.72
N GLY A 48 10.75 -8.43 -5.78
CA GLY A 48 9.29 -8.46 -5.71
C GLY A 48 8.73 -8.77 -4.32
N GLU A 49 9.60 -8.92 -3.30
CA GLU A 49 9.16 -9.13 -1.92
C GLU A 49 8.53 -7.86 -1.36
N THR A 50 7.36 -8.03 -0.74
CA THR A 50 6.54 -6.93 -0.24
C THR A 50 6.32 -7.07 1.27
N LEU A 51 6.47 -5.95 1.98
CA LEU A 51 6.04 -5.78 3.37
C LEU A 51 4.68 -5.09 3.39
N LEU A 52 3.79 -5.53 4.27
CA LEU A 52 2.58 -4.78 4.68
C LEU A 52 2.83 -4.15 6.05
N ILE A 53 2.69 -2.83 6.15
CA ILE A 53 2.94 -2.06 7.37
C ILE A 53 1.64 -1.40 7.83
N ASP A 54 1.37 -1.41 9.14
CA ASP A 54 0.24 -0.73 9.79
C ASP A 54 -1.12 -1.08 9.18
N ALA A 55 -1.37 -2.38 9.01
CA ALA A 55 -2.64 -2.95 8.54
C ALA A 55 -3.77 -2.82 9.58
N ALA A 56 -4.11 -1.58 9.95
CA ALA A 56 -4.94 -1.28 11.12
C ALA A 56 -6.46 -1.50 10.90
N ASN A 57 -6.98 -1.28 9.68
CA ASN A 57 -8.41 -1.33 9.37
C ASN A 57 -8.68 -1.75 7.91
N GLU A 58 -9.96 -1.95 7.57
CA GLU A 58 -10.46 -2.16 6.20
C GLU A 58 -9.81 -3.34 5.44
N PRO A 59 -9.96 -4.59 5.94
CA PRO A 59 -9.31 -5.76 5.34
C PRO A 59 -9.69 -6.00 3.88
N ALA A 60 -10.90 -5.61 3.46
CA ALA A 60 -11.32 -5.74 2.07
C ALA A 60 -10.50 -4.86 1.11
N ILE A 61 -10.22 -3.61 1.50
CA ILE A 61 -9.37 -2.68 0.72
C ILE A 61 -7.94 -3.18 0.73
N LEU A 62 -7.41 -3.56 1.89
CA LEU A 62 -6.04 -4.08 2.00
C LEU A 62 -5.83 -5.33 1.13
N LEU A 63 -6.77 -6.29 1.16
CA LEU A 63 -6.71 -7.48 0.32
C LEU A 63 -6.77 -7.15 -1.18
N ASP A 64 -7.58 -6.17 -1.57
CA ASP A 64 -7.68 -5.74 -2.97
C ASP A 64 -6.36 -5.11 -3.44
N VAL A 65 -5.79 -4.20 -2.64
CA VAL A 65 -4.51 -3.56 -2.94
C VAL A 65 -3.37 -4.59 -2.93
N ILE A 66 -3.32 -5.54 -1.99
CA ILE A 66 -2.31 -6.62 -1.98
C ILE A 66 -2.38 -7.42 -3.27
N LYS A 67 -3.56 -7.87 -3.69
CA LYS A 67 -3.73 -8.67 -4.93
C LYS A 67 -3.26 -7.93 -6.17
N GLN A 68 -3.46 -6.61 -6.22
CA GLN A 68 -3.10 -5.81 -7.38
C GLN A 68 -1.63 -5.36 -7.37
N GLN A 69 -1.05 -5.14 -6.18
CA GLN A 69 0.19 -4.36 -6.02
C GLN A 69 1.35 -5.12 -5.38
N ALA A 70 1.10 -6.27 -4.75
CA ALA A 70 2.12 -7.09 -4.12
C ALA A 70 2.34 -8.39 -4.91
N PRO A 71 3.41 -8.49 -5.73
CA PRO A 71 3.74 -9.73 -6.41
C PRO A 71 3.96 -10.90 -5.44
N LYS A 72 4.56 -10.61 -4.27
CA LYS A 72 4.78 -11.56 -3.19
C LYS A 72 4.75 -10.84 -1.84
N LEU A 73 3.69 -11.03 -1.07
CA LEU A 73 3.65 -10.58 0.32
C LEU A 73 4.52 -11.50 1.19
N SER A 74 5.56 -10.95 1.81
CA SER A 74 6.54 -11.71 2.60
C SER A 74 6.35 -11.57 4.11
N MET A 75 5.86 -10.43 4.58
CA MET A 75 5.76 -10.14 6.02
C MET A 75 4.76 -9.01 6.29
N ILE A 76 4.17 -9.05 7.50
CA ILE A 76 3.33 -7.99 8.05
C ILE A 76 4.06 -7.40 9.26
N VAL A 77 4.12 -6.06 9.35
CA VAL A 77 4.75 -5.30 10.43
C VAL A 77 3.69 -4.40 11.08
N THR A 78 3.60 -4.42 12.41
CA THR A 78 2.59 -3.71 13.22
C THR A 78 3.23 -3.05 14.43
#